data_AF-A0A959BHI0-F1
#
_entry.id   AF-A0A959BHI0-F1
#
_cell.length_a   1.000
_cell.length_b   1.000
_cell.length_c   1.000
_cell.angle_alpha   90.00
_cell.angle_beta   90.00
_cell.angle_gamma   90.00
#
_symmetry.space_group_name_H-M   'P 1'
#
loop_
_entity.id
_entity.type
_entity.pdbx_description
1 polymer ?
#
loop_
_entity_poly.entity_id
_entity_poly.type
_entity_poly.pdbx_seq_one_letter_code
_entity_poly.pdbx_strand_id
1 'polypeptide(L)'
;MLTLKEPYPFIYNYKSVVIPGLVTFWVISIFSPFGLSVLAIGKRLLFGFAFGLLSSFSVVLVIAGARKLFPEFMQEDNWTVGKEILLFVSVLVTICLFIFLSFVLFNLSSSDPIIVFKQVVLYTSAISIIPIYTSNTAFRNNVQNKPLSLLKA
;
A
#
# COMPACT_ATOMS: atom_id res chain seq x y z
N MET A 1 -3.05 -21.04 11.62
CA MET A 1 -3.71 -19.86 12.23
C MET A 1 -2.57 -18.95 12.68
N LEU A 2 -2.32 -17.84 11.98
CA LEU A 2 -1.26 -16.89 12.37
C LEU A 2 -1.77 -16.10 13.57
N THR A 3 -1.15 -16.29 14.74
CA THR A 3 -1.52 -15.56 15.95
C THR A 3 -0.97 -14.14 15.88
N LEU A 4 -1.78 -13.13 16.26
CA LEU A 4 -1.44 -11.69 16.21
C LEU A 4 -0.13 -11.29 16.92
N LYS A 5 0.45 -12.17 17.73
CA LYS A 5 1.68 -11.97 18.50
C LYS A 5 2.93 -12.62 17.90
N GLU A 6 2.82 -13.35 16.78
CA GLU A 6 4.02 -13.98 16.21
C GLU A 6 5.02 -12.94 15.70
N PRO A 7 6.33 -13.12 15.99
CA PRO A 7 7.37 -12.25 15.49
C PRO A 7 7.43 -12.37 13.97
N TYR A 8 7.11 -11.27 13.29
CA TYR A 8 7.14 -11.17 11.84
C TYR A 8 8.39 -10.37 11.45
N PRO A 9 9.25 -10.86 10.53
CA PRO A 9 10.41 -10.11 10.12
C PRO A 9 9.96 -8.81 9.46
N PHE A 10 10.37 -7.68 10.01
CA PHE A 10 10.13 -6.38 9.43
C PHE A 10 10.97 -6.23 8.16
N ILE A 11 10.36 -6.49 6.99
CA ILE A 11 11.05 -6.36 5.71
C ILE A 11 10.76 -4.96 5.13
N TYR A 12 11.33 -3.92 5.76
CA TYR A 12 11.42 -2.63 5.09
C TYR A 12 12.50 -2.68 4.03
N ASN A 13 12.09 -2.81 2.77
CA ASN A 13 12.98 -2.80 1.62
C ASN A 13 12.49 -1.77 0.60
N TYR A 14 13.37 -1.27 -0.27
CA TYR A 14 13.00 -0.35 -1.36
C TYR A 14 11.86 -0.93 -2.22
N LYS A 15 11.78 -2.26 -2.31
CA LYS A 15 10.70 -2.98 -2.98
C LYS A 15 9.32 -2.68 -2.39
N SER A 16 9.21 -2.49 -1.07
CA SER A 16 7.93 -2.20 -0.38
C SER A 16 7.38 -0.81 -0.70
N VAL A 17 8.23 0.09 -1.24
CA VAL A 17 7.82 1.42 -1.73
C VAL A 17 7.53 1.38 -3.23
N VAL A 18 8.40 0.73 -4.01
CA VAL A 18 8.31 0.71 -5.47
C VAL A 18 7.16 -0.15 -5.98
N ILE A 19 6.89 -1.30 -5.34
CA ILE A 19 5.82 -2.21 -5.74
C ILE A 19 4.44 -1.53 -5.71
N PRO A 20 3.98 -0.92 -4.60
CA PRO A 20 2.66 -0.29 -4.57
C PRO A 20 2.55 0.90 -5.55
N GLY A 21 3.62 1.68 -5.75
CA GLY A 21 3.64 2.74 -6.74
C GLY A 21 3.51 2.23 -8.18
N LEU A 22 4.27 1.18 -8.52
CA LEU A 22 4.23 0.56 -9.84
C LEU A 22 2.86 -0.09 -10.10
N VAL A 23 2.33 -0.83 -9.13
CA VAL A 23 0.99 -1.43 -9.22
C VAL A 23 -0.07 -0.36 -9.44
N THR A 24 -0.03 0.74 -8.67
CA THR A 24 -0.96 1.86 -8.82
C THR A 24 -0.87 2.49 -10.21
N PHE A 25 0.34 2.70 -10.73
CA PHE A 25 0.57 3.20 -12.09
C PHE A 25 -0.09 2.31 -13.15
N TRP A 26 0.18 1.00 -13.08
CA TRP A 26 -0.37 0.04 -14.05
C TRP A 26 -1.88 -0.06 -13.96
N VAL A 27 -2.43 -0.12 -12.74
CA VAL A 27 -3.87 -0.20 -12.55
C VAL A 27 -4.57 1.03 -13.12
N ILE A 28 -4.07 2.22 -12.84
CA ILE A 28 -4.68 3.45 -13.34
C ILE A 28 -4.52 3.58 -14.85
N SER A 29 -3.35 3.24 -15.40
CA SER A 29 -3.06 3.37 -16.83
C SER A 29 -3.84 2.38 -17.68
N ILE A 30 -3.94 1.11 -17.26
CA ILE A 30 -4.63 0.05 -18.02
C ILE A 30 -6.14 0.09 -17.75
N PHE A 31 -6.54 0.00 -16.49
CA PHE A 31 -7.96 -0.17 -16.15
C PHE A 31 -8.70 1.16 -16.18
N SER A 32 -7.99 2.29 -16.13
CA SER A 32 -8.59 3.64 -16.08
C SER A 32 -9.79 3.70 -15.13
N PRO A 33 -9.62 3.24 -13.86
CA PRO A 33 -10.68 3.37 -12.87
C PRO A 33 -11.05 4.86 -12.73
N PHE A 34 -12.23 5.15 -12.19
CA PHE A 34 -12.73 6.52 -12.01
C PHE A 34 -13.19 7.25 -13.27
N GLY A 35 -13.50 6.53 -14.36
CA GLY A 35 -14.01 7.16 -15.59
C GLY A 35 -12.94 7.92 -16.38
N LEU A 36 -11.66 7.73 -16.05
CA LEU A 36 -10.53 8.28 -16.81
C LEU A 36 -10.43 7.70 -18.23
N SER A 37 -11.27 6.70 -18.55
CA SER A 37 -11.41 6.08 -19.87
C SER A 37 -11.92 7.02 -20.97
N VAL A 38 -12.28 8.27 -20.63
CA VAL A 38 -12.64 9.32 -21.60
C VAL A 38 -11.42 10.16 -22.01
N LEU A 39 -10.35 10.17 -21.21
CA LEU A 39 -9.15 10.98 -21.47
C LEU A 39 -8.27 10.37 -22.56
N ALA A 40 -7.51 11.21 -23.26
CA ALA A 40 -6.48 10.74 -24.20
C ALA A 40 -5.41 9.91 -23.47
N ILE A 41 -4.85 8.90 -24.16
CA ILE A 41 -3.90 7.94 -23.57
C ILE A 41 -2.71 8.62 -22.88
N GLY A 42 -2.18 9.71 -23.46
CA GLY A 42 -1.08 10.47 -22.88
C GLY A 42 -1.42 11.11 -21.53
N LYS A 43 -2.64 11.64 -21.37
CA LYS A 43 -3.11 12.19 -20.09
C LYS A 43 -3.32 11.08 -19.06
N ARG A 44 -3.81 9.91 -19.46
CA ARG A 44 -3.97 8.76 -18.56
C ARG A 44 -2.65 8.26 -18.01
N LEU A 45 -1.63 8.14 -18.87
CA LEU A 45 -0.29 7.77 -18.44
C LEU A 45 0.29 8.79 -17.46
N LEU A 46 0.08 10.08 -17.71
CA LEU A 46 0.50 11.15 -16.81
C LEU A 46 -0.19 11.04 -15.44
N PHE A 47 -1.52 10.85 -15.42
CA PHE A 47 -2.26 10.64 -14.16
C PHE A 47 -1.83 9.37 -13.45
N GLY A 48 -1.69 8.25 -14.17
CA GLY A 48 -1.18 7.00 -13.61
C GLY A 48 0.19 7.20 -12.98
N PHE A 49 1.08 7.96 -13.62
CA PHE A 49 2.42 8.25 -13.11
C PHE A 49 2.36 9.12 -11.85
N ALA A 50 1.56 10.19 -11.88
CA ALA A 50 1.37 11.06 -10.72
C ALA A 50 0.81 10.29 -9.51
N PHE A 51 -0.22 9.47 -9.72
CA PHE A 51 -0.80 8.65 -8.65
C PHE A 51 0.14 7.53 -8.18
N GLY A 52 0.93 6.93 -9.07
CA GLY A 52 1.97 5.97 -8.70
C GLY A 52 3.07 6.57 -7.82
N LEU A 53 3.49 7.81 -8.12
CA LEU A 53 4.40 8.57 -7.27
C LEU A 53 3.75 8.91 -5.93
N LEU A 54 2.48 9.34 -5.94
CA LEU A 54 1.74 9.67 -4.73
C LEU A 54 1.57 8.46 -3.81
N SER A 55 1.34 7.27 -4.38
CA SER A 55 1.31 6.01 -3.64
C SER A 55 2.66 5.68 -3.01
N SER A 56 3.75 5.75 -3.78
CA SER A 56 5.12 5.54 -3.25
C SER A 56 5.43 6.53 -2.12
N PHE A 57 5.08 7.80 -2.32
CA PHE A 57 5.27 8.85 -1.33
C PHE A 57 4.47 8.59 -0.05
N SER A 58 3.24 8.09 -0.17
CA SER A 58 2.39 7.73 0.96
C SER A 58 3.04 6.66 1.84
N VAL A 59 3.66 5.64 1.24
CA VAL A 59 4.38 4.59 1.98
C VAL A 59 5.54 5.19 2.77
N VAL A 60 6.37 6.02 2.13
CA VAL A 60 7.50 6.70 2.78
C VAL A 60 7.01 7.60 3.92
N LEU A 61 5.94 8.35 3.70
CA LEU A 61 5.39 9.29 4.68
C LEU A 61 4.87 8.54 5.91
N VAL A 62 4.10 7.46 5.73
CA VAL A 62 3.59 6.64 6.85
C VAL A 62 4.74 6.01 7.62
N ILE A 63 5.75 5.47 6.94
CA ILE A 63 6.88 4.80 7.61
C ILE A 63 7.75 5.82 8.34
N ALA A 64 8.09 6.94 7.71
CA ALA A 64 8.85 8.02 8.34
C ALA A 64 8.08 8.64 9.51
N GLY A 65 6.77 8.85 9.34
CA GLY A 65 5.87 9.34 10.37
C GLY A 65 5.78 8.38 11.55
N ALA A 66 5.59 7.08 11.30
CA ALA A 66 5.54 6.06 12.34
C ALA A 66 6.87 5.95 13.10
N ARG A 67 8.02 5.98 12.40
CA ARG A 67 9.35 6.00 13.05
C ARG A 67 9.56 7.22 13.93
N LYS A 68 9.07 8.39 13.50
CA LYS A 68 9.26 9.66 14.22
C LYS A 68 8.30 9.81 15.40
N LEU A 69 7.04 9.41 15.24
CA LEU A 69 6.00 9.54 16.26
C LEU A 69 6.04 8.41 17.29
N PHE A 70 6.38 7.19 16.87
CA PHE A 70 6.38 6.00 17.71
C PHE A 70 7.63 5.13 17.45
N PRO A 71 8.84 5.63 17.78
CA PRO A 71 10.09 4.89 17.55
C PRO A 71 10.12 3.53 18.26
N GLU A 72 9.56 3.44 19.48
CA GLU A 72 9.44 2.18 20.23
C GLU A 72 8.46 1.19 19.58
N PHE A 73 7.44 1.68 18.87
CA PHE A 73 6.50 0.82 18.15
C PHE A 73 7.15 0.17 16.92
N MET A 74 8.11 0.85 16.31
CA MET A 74 8.92 0.44 15.15
C MET A 74 10.13 -0.46 15.48
N GLN A 75 10.31 -0.88 16.73
CA GLN A 75 11.36 -1.82 17.11
C GLN A 75 11.15 -3.19 16.46
N GLU A 76 12.18 -3.67 15.74
CA GLU A 76 12.16 -4.94 15.01
C GLU A 76 12.02 -6.15 15.95
N ASP A 77 12.63 -6.08 17.15
CA ASP A 77 12.63 -7.18 18.13
C ASP A 77 11.22 -7.54 18.66
N ASN A 78 10.29 -6.59 18.61
CA ASN A 78 8.89 -6.75 19.04
C ASN A 78 7.91 -6.56 17.87
N TRP A 79 8.35 -6.82 16.64
CA TRP A 79 7.49 -6.66 15.47
C TRP A 79 6.50 -7.81 15.34
N THR A 80 5.22 -7.50 15.44
CA THR A 80 4.15 -8.50 15.37
C THR A 80 3.34 -8.36 14.09
N VAL A 81 2.67 -9.43 13.68
CA VAL A 81 1.72 -9.42 12.54
C VAL A 81 0.66 -8.33 12.69
N GLY A 82 0.21 -8.04 13.91
CA GLY A 82 -0.74 -6.95 14.17
C GLY A 82 -0.20 -5.56 13.81
N LYS A 83 1.09 -5.30 14.10
CA LYS A 83 1.74 -4.03 13.73
C LYS A 83 1.92 -3.90 12.23
N GLU A 84 2.26 -4.99 11.56
CA GLU A 84 2.35 -5.06 10.10
C GLU A 84 0.99 -4.71 9.45
N ILE A 85 -0.10 -5.33 9.90
CA ILE A 85 -1.46 -5.03 9.41
C ILE A 85 -1.82 -3.57 9.67
N LEU A 86 -1.52 -3.04 10.86
CA LEU A 86 -1.81 -1.65 11.19
C LEU A 86 -1.04 -0.68 10.28
N LEU A 87 0.23 -0.99 9.97
CA LEU A 87 1.04 -0.20 9.05
C LEU A 87 0.48 -0.26 7.63
N PHE A 88 0.08 -1.45 7.14
CA PHE A 88 -0.60 -1.60 5.86
C PHE A 88 -1.90 -0.81 5.77
N VAL A 89 -2.76 -0.92 6.78
CA VAL A 89 -4.02 -0.16 6.84
C VAL A 89 -3.74 1.34 6.85
N SER A 90 -2.74 1.79 7.61
CA SER A 90 -2.35 3.20 7.66
C SER A 90 -1.87 3.72 6.29
N VAL A 91 -1.07 2.93 5.58
CA VAL A 91 -0.67 3.21 4.19
C VAL A 91 -1.88 3.28 3.27
N LEU A 92 -2.80 2.32 3.34
CA LEU A 92 -4.00 2.30 2.50
C LEU A 92 -4.90 3.51 2.73
N VAL A 93 -5.14 3.87 3.99
CA VAL A 93 -5.91 5.06 4.35
C VAL A 93 -5.24 6.33 3.82
N THR A 94 -3.92 6.42 3.96
CA THR A 94 -3.14 7.57 3.47
C THR A 94 -3.23 7.70 1.94
N ILE A 95 -3.09 6.59 1.21
CA ILE A 95 -3.25 6.56 -0.25
C ILE A 95 -4.67 6.98 -0.65
N CYS A 96 -5.70 6.44 0.02
CA CYS A 96 -7.09 6.81 -0.25
C CYS A 96 -7.33 8.30 -0.05
N LEU A 97 -6.82 8.86 1.06
CA LEU A 97 -6.94 10.29 1.37
C LEU A 97 -6.24 11.14 0.33
N PHE A 98 -5.02 10.80 -0.08
CA PHE A 98 -4.29 11.56 -1.09
C PHE A 98 -4.97 11.52 -2.46
N ILE A 99 -5.46 10.35 -2.89
CA ILE A 99 -6.20 10.22 -4.15
C ILE A 99 -7.49 11.03 -4.07
N PHE A 100 -8.29 10.86 -3.02
CA PHE A 100 -9.53 11.61 -2.82
C PHE A 100 -9.29 13.12 -2.81
N LEU A 101 -8.28 13.58 -2.05
CA LEU A 101 -7.91 14.99 -1.98
C LEU A 101 -7.47 15.52 -3.34
N SER A 102 -6.76 14.72 -4.13
CA SER A 102 -6.40 15.09 -5.51
C SER A 102 -7.65 15.28 -6.38
N PHE A 103 -8.65 14.40 -6.28
CA PHE A 103 -9.91 14.56 -7.00
C PHE A 103 -10.67 15.84 -6.59
N VAL A 104 -10.68 16.17 -5.30
CA VAL A 104 -11.35 17.37 -4.77
C VAL A 104 -10.61 18.66 -5.16
N LEU A 105 -9.29 18.70 -4.96
CA LEU A 105 -8.48 19.91 -5.22
C LEU A 105 -8.36 20.25 -6.70
N PHE A 106 -8.20 19.23 -7.55
CA PHE A 106 -8.05 19.42 -9.00
C PHE A 106 -9.38 19.32 -9.75
N ASN A 107 -10.50 19.17 -9.03
CA ASN A 107 -11.85 19.06 -9.58
C ASN A 107 -11.93 18.05 -10.76
N LEU A 108 -11.30 16.88 -10.57
CA LEU A 108 -11.08 15.88 -11.62
C LEU A 108 -12.34 15.04 -11.91
N SER A 109 -13.39 15.19 -11.11
CA SER A 109 -14.65 14.49 -11.28
C SER A 109 -15.81 15.44 -11.07
N SER A 110 -16.80 15.36 -11.96
CA SER A 110 -18.07 16.08 -11.86
C SER A 110 -19.10 15.37 -10.97
N SER A 111 -18.75 14.22 -10.41
CA SER A 111 -19.60 13.44 -9.50
C SER A 111 -19.52 14.00 -8.07
N ASP A 112 -20.56 13.77 -7.27
CA ASP A 112 -20.56 14.15 -5.86
C ASP A 112 -19.32 13.60 -5.11
N PRO A 113 -18.67 14.40 -4.25
CA PRO A 113 -17.49 13.98 -3.50
C PRO A 113 -17.69 12.69 -2.71
N ILE A 114 -18.90 12.43 -2.22
CA ILE A 114 -19.26 11.21 -1.49
C ILE A 114 -19.18 9.98 -2.41
N ILE A 115 -19.59 10.11 -3.67
CA ILE A 115 -19.54 9.02 -4.67
C ILE A 115 -18.08 8.76 -5.03
N VAL A 116 -17.30 9.81 -5.27
CA VAL A 116 -15.86 9.71 -5.56
C VAL A 116 -15.12 9.06 -4.39
N PHE A 117 -15.41 9.46 -3.16
CA PHE A 117 -14.83 8.85 -1.96
C PHE A 117 -15.14 7.35 -1.89
N LYS A 118 -16.40 6.95 -2.08
CA LYS A 118 -16.79 5.53 -2.10
C LYS A 118 -16.05 4.75 -3.18
N GLN A 119 -15.93 5.30 -4.39
CA GLN A 119 -15.19 4.67 -5.48
C GLN A 119 -13.70 4.50 -5.14
N VAL A 120 -13.05 5.56 -4.65
CA VAL A 120 -11.64 5.52 -4.24
C VAL A 120 -11.44 4.44 -3.19
N VAL A 121 -12.24 4.43 -2.12
CA VAL A 121 -12.14 3.39 -1.08
C VAL A 121 -12.34 1.99 -1.68
N LEU A 122 -13.40 1.77 -2.46
CA LEU A 122 -13.72 0.46 -3.04
C LEU A 122 -12.58 -0.07 -3.94
N TYR A 123 -12.10 0.75 -4.89
CA TYR A 123 -11.06 0.33 -5.82
C TYR A 123 -9.73 0.11 -5.09
N THR A 124 -9.35 0.99 -4.17
CA THR A 124 -8.07 0.87 -3.45
C THR A 124 -8.08 -0.35 -2.53
N SER A 125 -9.20 -0.62 -1.85
CA SER A 125 -9.38 -1.85 -1.07
C SER A 125 -9.31 -3.10 -1.94
N ALA A 126 -9.98 -3.12 -3.10
CA ALA A 126 -9.95 -4.27 -4.01
C ALA A 126 -8.53 -4.57 -4.52
N ILE A 127 -7.77 -3.53 -4.90
CA ILE A 127 -6.39 -3.67 -5.38
C ILE A 127 -5.47 -4.19 -4.27
N SER A 128 -5.72 -3.79 -3.01
CA SER A 128 -4.88 -4.13 -1.86
C SER A 128 -4.91 -5.61 -1.46
N ILE A 129 -5.93 -6.38 -1.89
CA ILE A 129 -6.05 -7.81 -1.58
C ILE A 129 -4.87 -8.60 -2.18
N ILE A 130 -4.35 -8.15 -3.33
CA ILE A 130 -3.25 -8.80 -4.06
C ILE A 130 -1.94 -8.75 -3.26
N PRO A 131 -1.41 -7.58 -2.84
CA PRO A 131 -0.17 -7.51 -2.07
C PRO A 131 -0.25 -8.18 -0.69
N ILE A 132 -1.43 -8.21 -0.05
CA ILE A 132 -1.62 -8.92 1.22
C ILE A 132 -1.41 -10.42 1.03
N TYR A 133 -1.94 -10.98 -0.06
CA TYR A 133 -1.77 -12.39 -0.36
C TYR A 133 -0.31 -12.74 -0.70
N THR A 134 0.38 -11.89 -1.47
CA THR A 134 1.79 -12.12 -1.84
C THR A 134 2.74 -11.96 -0.64
N SER A 135 2.50 -11.00 0.26
CA SER A 135 3.28 -10.87 1.51
C SER A 135 3.14 -12.12 2.37
N ASN A 136 1.92 -12.63 2.55
CA ASN A 136 1.66 -13.78 3.41
C ASN A 136 2.31 -15.07 2.84
N THR A 137 2.22 -15.28 1.53
CA THR A 137 2.86 -16.42 0.86
C THR A 137 4.39 -16.33 0.88
N ALA A 138 4.96 -15.15 0.66
CA ALA A 138 6.40 -14.92 0.77
C ALA A 138 6.92 -15.15 2.20
N PHE A 139 6.17 -14.70 3.22
CA PHE A 139 6.49 -14.97 4.61
C PHE A 139 6.45 -16.47 4.91
N ARG A 140 5.38 -17.17 4.51
CA ARG A 140 5.25 -18.62 4.71
C ARG A 140 6.41 -19.39 4.08
N ASN A 141 6.81 -19.01 2.86
CA ASN A 141 7.96 -19.62 2.18
C ASN A 141 9.28 -19.32 2.90
N ASN A 142 9.49 -18.10 3.40
CA ASN A 142 10.71 -17.76 4.16
C ASN A 142 10.81 -18.50 5.50
N VAL A 143 9.68 -18.68 6.20
CA VAL A 143 9.64 -19.44 7.45
C VAL A 143 9.91 -20.92 7.22
N GLN A 144 9.36 -21.52 6.15
CA GLN A 144 9.58 -22.94 5.83
C GLN A 144 10.98 -23.23 5.26
N ASN A 145 11.62 -22.27 4.59
CA ASN A 145 12.94 -22.43 4.00
C ASN A 145 14.11 -22.00 4.92
N LYS A 146 13.85 -21.70 6.20
CA LYS A 146 14.94 -21.52 7.17
C LYS A 146 15.73 -22.84 7.27
N PRO A 147 17.04 -22.86 6.98
CA PRO A 147 17.83 -24.08 7.06
C PRO A 147 17.82 -24.61 8.50
N LEU A 148 17.67 -25.93 8.64
CA LEU A 148 17.63 -26.68 9.92
C LEU A 148 18.85 -26.44 10.84
N SER A 149 19.87 -25.71 10.38
CA SER A 149 21.10 -25.42 11.11
C SER A 149 20.93 -24.42 12.26
N LEU A 150 19.83 -23.67 12.33
CA LEU A 150 19.55 -22.73 13.43
C LEU A 150 18.62 -23.28 14.52
N LEU A 151 18.14 -24.52 14.38
CA LEU A 151 17.31 -25.20 15.38
C LEU A 151 18.13 -26.09 16.33
N LYS A 152 19.46 -26.04 16.24
CA LYS A 152 20.40 -26.85 17.04
C LYS A 152 21.45 -26.03 17.82
N ALA A 153 21.24 -24.73 18.03
CA ALA A 153 22.08 -23.91 18.89
C ALA A 153 21.38 -23.66 20.24
#